data_AF-A0A843GKF4-F1
#
_entry.id   AF-A0A843GKF4-F1
#
_cell.length_a   1.000
_cell.length_b   1.000
_cell.length_c   1.000
_cell.angle_alpha   90.00
_cell.angle_beta   90.00
_cell.angle_gamma   90.00
#
_symmetry.space_group_name_H-M   'P 1'
#
loop_
_entity.id
_entity.type
_entity.pdbx_description
1 polymer ?
#
loop_
_entity_poly.entity_id
_entity_poly.type
_entity_poly.pdbx_seq_one_letter_code
_entity_poly.pdbx_strand_id
1 'polypeptide(L)'
;MVISSKQVYTFVHRAFYERGETCSRMIKQAKGLFRDGFTPEFLTYAVQLYSKFEKAAAESTLSDFAKGHFCNCDDNEGGEDLEEQAAE
;
A
#
# COMPACT_ATOMS: atom_id res chain seq x y z
N MET A 1 13.96 -16.09 -6.67
CA MET A 1 14.57 -15.13 -5.73
C MET A 1 13.63 -15.02 -4.53
N VAL A 2 14.06 -15.33 -3.30
CA VAL A 2 13.19 -15.23 -2.11
C VAL A 2 13.37 -13.84 -1.50
N ILE A 3 12.28 -13.07 -1.39
CA ILE A 3 12.31 -11.72 -0.80
C ILE A 3 12.21 -11.86 0.70
N SER A 4 13.17 -11.27 1.42
CA SER A 4 13.15 -11.29 2.88
C SER A 4 12.13 -10.31 3.46
N SER A 5 11.60 -10.60 4.65
CA SER A 5 10.69 -9.70 5.37
C SER A 5 11.28 -8.31 5.61
N LYS A 6 12.61 -8.20 5.74
CA LYS A 6 13.33 -6.91 5.86
C LYS A 6 13.26 -6.09 4.58
N GLN A 7 13.34 -6.73 3.41
CA GLN A 7 13.19 -6.04 2.12
C GLN A 7 11.76 -5.55 1.93
N VAL A 8 10.75 -6.37 2.30
CA VAL A 8 9.34 -5.94 2.26
C VAL A 8 9.12 -4.74 3.17
N TYR A 9 9.59 -4.79 4.42
CA TYR A 9 9.50 -3.67 5.36
C TYR A 9 10.12 -2.39 4.82
N THR A 10 11.37 -2.48 4.32
CA THR A 10 12.10 -1.33 3.79
C THR A 10 11.36 -0.73 2.59
N PHE A 11 10.81 -1.56 1.72
CA PHE A 11 10.04 -1.12 0.57
C PHE A 11 8.77 -0.37 0.98
N VAL A 12 7.96 -0.96 1.88
CA VAL A 12 6.71 -0.35 2.37
C VAL A 12 6.99 0.95 3.13
N HIS A 13 8.00 0.96 3.99
CA HIS A 13 8.40 2.16 4.75
C HIS A 13 8.76 3.32 3.82
N ARG A 14 9.56 3.07 2.78
CA ARG A 14 9.93 4.10 1.79
C ARG A 14 8.73 4.57 0.98
N ALA A 15 7.87 3.64 0.56
CA ALA A 15 6.65 3.98 -0.17
C ALA A 15 5.77 4.90 0.67
N PHE A 16 5.56 4.57 1.95
CA PHE A 16 4.73 5.35 2.85
C PHE A 16 5.39 6.66 3.28
N TYR A 17 6.51 6.63 4.01
CA TYR A 17 7.05 7.83 4.66
C TYR A 17 7.90 8.72 3.74
N GLU A 18 8.66 8.15 2.81
CA GLU A 18 9.55 8.95 1.95
C GLU A 18 8.84 9.47 0.71
N ARG A 19 7.94 8.66 0.12
CA ARG A 19 7.27 9.00 -1.14
C ARG A 19 5.80 9.38 -0.99
N GLY A 20 5.16 9.09 0.14
CA GLY A 20 3.73 9.32 0.31
C GLY A 20 2.88 8.60 -0.74
N GLU A 21 3.24 7.37 -1.10
CA GLU A 21 2.49 6.59 -2.08
C GLU A 21 1.30 5.90 -1.44
N THR A 22 0.18 5.88 -2.16
CA THR A 22 -0.99 5.07 -1.78
C THR A 22 -0.66 3.57 -1.79
N CYS A 23 -1.43 2.79 -1.01
CA CYS A 23 -1.24 1.35 -0.92
C CYS A 23 -1.31 0.66 -2.30
N SER A 24 -2.29 1.05 -3.13
CA SER A 24 -2.48 0.53 -4.49
C SER A 24 -1.29 0.83 -5.41
N ARG A 25 -0.72 2.04 -5.34
CA ARG A 25 0.46 2.44 -6.12
C ARG A 25 1.69 1.64 -5.68
N MET A 26 1.89 1.48 -4.37
CA MET A 26 2.94 0.64 -3.81
C MET A 26 2.81 -0.81 -4.31
N ILE A 27 1.61 -1.42 -4.26
CA ILE A 27 1.41 -2.81 -4.70
C ILE A 27 1.68 -2.98 -6.21
N LYS A 28 1.23 -2.04 -7.05
CA LYS A 28 1.55 -2.04 -8.48
C LYS A 28 3.06 -2.00 -8.73
N GLN A 29 3.81 -1.18 -7.99
CA GLN A 29 5.27 -1.15 -8.08
C GLN A 29 5.92 -2.43 -7.58
N ALA A 30 5.42 -2.98 -6.47
CA ALA A 30 5.90 -4.24 -5.93
C ALA A 30 5.76 -5.38 -6.95
N LYS A 31 4.62 -5.49 -7.63
CA LYS A 31 4.39 -6.52 -8.67
C LYS A 31 5.40 -6.41 -9.83
N GLY A 32 5.82 -5.20 -10.20
CA GLY A 32 6.84 -4.98 -11.22
C GLY A 32 8.27 -5.28 -10.75
N LEU A 33 8.62 -4.86 -9.53
CA LEU A 33 9.98 -5.02 -8.96
C LEU A 33 10.24 -6.44 -8.45
N PHE A 34 9.20 -7.10 -7.97
CA PHE A 34 9.28 -8.38 -7.27
C PHE A 34 8.56 -9.49 -8.03
N ARG A 35 8.56 -9.46 -9.37
CA ARG A 35 7.78 -10.36 -10.24
C ARG A 35 7.82 -11.85 -9.83
N ASP A 36 8.99 -12.37 -9.47
CA ASP A 36 9.20 -13.78 -9.08
C ASP A 36 9.04 -14.05 -7.57
N GLY A 37 8.94 -13.01 -6.75
CA GLY A 37 8.80 -13.11 -5.29
C GLY A 37 7.51 -12.47 -4.75
N PHE A 38 6.65 -11.96 -5.63
CA PHE A 38 5.36 -11.39 -5.30
C PHE A 38 4.38 -12.53 -5.05
N THR A 39 4.34 -12.98 -3.80
CA THR A 39 3.43 -14.04 -3.33
C THR A 39 2.26 -13.44 -2.55
N PRO A 40 1.18 -14.21 -2.33
CA PRO A 40 0.10 -13.78 -1.44
C PRO A 40 0.59 -13.45 -0.01
N GLU A 41 1.61 -14.16 0.48
CA GLU A 41 2.23 -13.88 1.78
C GLU A 41 2.97 -12.53 1.79
N PHE A 42 3.72 -12.23 0.72
CA PHE A 42 4.35 -10.91 0.54
C PHE A 42 3.28 -9.81 0.59
N LEU A 43 2.20 -10.00 -0.16
CA LEU A 43 1.14 -9.02 -0.28
C LEU A 43 0.43 -8.78 1.05
N THR A 44 0.04 -9.86 1.73
CA THR A 44 -0.57 -9.81 3.06
C THR A 44 0.33 -9.05 4.03
N TYR A 45 1.63 -9.36 4.04
CA TYR A 45 2.58 -8.69 4.94
C TYR A 45 2.80 -7.21 4.59
N ALA A 46 2.88 -6.87 3.30
CA ALA A 46 3.05 -5.50 2.83
C ALA A 46 1.84 -4.63 3.18
N VAL A 47 0.62 -5.14 2.95
CA VAL A 47 -0.65 -4.47 3.30
C VAL A 47 -0.75 -4.26 4.80
N GLN A 48 -0.45 -5.28 5.62
CA GLN A 48 -0.47 -5.17 7.08
C GLN A 48 0.51 -4.11 7.60
N LEU A 49 1.71 -4.04 7.03
CA LEU A 49 2.70 -3.01 7.38
C LEU A 49 2.20 -1.61 7.02
N TYR A 50 1.65 -1.46 5.81
CA TYR A 50 1.14 -0.19 5.33
C TYR A 50 0.02 0.33 6.24
N SER A 51 -0.98 -0.51 6.55
CA SER A 51 -2.08 -0.11 7.46
C SER A 51 -1.61 0.20 8.88
N LYS A 52 -0.54 -0.43 9.36
CA LYS A 52 0.08 -0.05 10.65
C LYS A 52 0.68 1.35 10.59
N PHE A 53 1.35 1.70 9.49
CA PHE A 53 1.91 3.04 9.30
C PHE A 53 0.82 4.10 9.15
N GLU A 54 -0.26 3.79 8.44
CA GLU A 54 -1.45 4.65 8.35
C GLU A 54 -2.03 4.96 9.72
N LYS A 55 -2.28 3.94 10.54
CA LYS A 55 -2.79 4.12 11.91
C LYS A 55 -1.84 4.96 12.75
N ALA A 56 -0.55 4.62 12.75
CA ALA A 56 0.45 5.37 13.49
C ALA A 56 0.57 6.84 13.04
N ALA A 57 0.42 7.12 11.74
CA ALA A 57 0.40 8.47 11.20
C ALA A 57 -0.90 9.21 11.54
N ALA A 58 -2.05 8.52 11.50
CA ALA A 58 -3.36 9.06 11.87
C ALA A 58 -3.45 9.42 13.36
N GLU A 59 -2.82 8.62 14.22
CA GLU A 59 -2.70 8.84 15.66
C GLU A 59 -1.63 9.89 16.03
N SER A 60 -0.79 10.31 15.08
CA SER A 60 0.25 11.34 15.26
C SER A 60 -0.21 12.72 14.74
N THR A 61 0.64 13.75 14.91
CA THR A 61 0.47 15.07 14.27
C THR A 61 0.50 15.04 12.73
N LEU A 62 0.70 13.86 12.14
CA LEU A 62 0.68 13.60 10.70
C LEU A 62 -0.71 13.13 10.22
N SER A 63 -1.77 13.38 10.98
CA SER A 63 -3.13 12.93 10.67
C SER A 63 -3.60 13.31 9.26
N ASP A 64 -3.24 14.51 8.78
CA ASP A 64 -3.62 14.95 7.42
C ASP A 64 -2.88 14.22 6.29
N PHE A 65 -1.71 13.65 6.57
CA PHE A 65 -0.98 12.78 5.63
C PHE A 65 -1.63 11.40 5.48
N ALA A 66 -2.21 10.87 6.58
CA ALA A 66 -2.80 9.53 6.58
C ALA A 66 -4.18 9.47 5.88
N LYS A 67 -4.96 10.56 5.89
CA LYS A 67 -6.34 10.61 5.36
C LYS A 67 -6.47 10.32 3.87
N GLY A 68 -5.41 10.44 3.07
CA GLY A 68 -5.42 10.16 1.62
C GLY A 68 -4.89 8.78 1.23
N HIS A 69 -4.46 7.96 2.19
CA HIS A 69 -3.59 6.80 1.92
C HIS A 69 -4.30 5.44 2.01
N PHE A 70 -5.59 5.44 2.34
CA PHE A 70 -6.36 4.24 2.72
C PHE A 70 -6.09 3.03 1.82
N CYS A 71 -5.60 1.97 2.44
CA CYS A 71 -5.38 0.71 1.75
C CYS A 71 -6.70 -0.06 1.53
N ASN A 72 -7.33 0.14 0.38
CA ASN A 72 -8.27 -0.83 -0.21
C ASN A 72 -7.49 -1.68 -1.23
N CYS A 73 -6.69 -2.61 -0.74
CA CYS A 73 -6.09 -3.65 -1.58
C CYS A 73 -7.02 -4.86 -1.60
N ASP A 74 -8.10 -4.74 -2.38
CA ASP A 74 -8.86 -5.91 -2.78
C ASP A 74 -8.08 -6.60 -3.91
N ASP A 75 -7.63 -7.83 -3.66
CA ASP A 75 -7.04 -8.70 -4.68
C ASP A 75 -8.09 -9.23 -5.68
N ASN A 76 -9.37 -8.87 -5.51
CA ASN A 76 -10.37 -9.07 -6.54
C ASN A 76 -10.47 -7.81 -7.42
N GLU A 77 -10.10 -7.95 -8.68
CA GLU A 77 -10.80 -7.22 -9.74
C GLU A 77 -12.29 -7.55 -9.63
N GLY A 78 -13.02 -6.74 -8.85
CA GLY A 78 -14.45 -6.88 -8.60
C GLY A 78 -15.08 -5.62 -7.99
N GLY A 79 -14.37 -4.50 -8.06
CA GLY A 79 -14.91 -3.16 -7.86
C GLY A 79 -14.82 -2.44 -9.20
N GLU A 80 -15.82 -2.66 -10.02
CA GLU A 80 -16.07 -1.89 -11.24
C GLU A 80 -15.99 -0.39 -10.93
N ASP A 81 -15.37 0.33 -11.85
CA ASP A 81 -15.40 1.78 -11.98
C ASP A 81 -16.86 2.24 -12.13
N LEU A 82 -17.57 2.37 -11.02
CA LEU A 82 -18.94 2.90 -10.95
C LEU A 82 -19.14 3.55 -9.60
N GLU A 83 -18.62 4.76 -9.44
CA GLU A 83 -19.42 5.92 -9.03
C GLU A 83 -18.52 7.17 -8.95
N GLU A 84 -19.01 8.21 -9.62
CA GLU A 84 -18.81 9.62 -9.24
C GLU A 84 -17.61 10.40 -9.83
N GLN A 85 -17.66 10.63 -11.14
CA GLN A 85 -17.34 11.98 -11.66
C GLN A 85 -18.54 12.89 -11.40
N ALA A 86 -18.69 13.33 -10.15
CA ALA A 86 -19.47 14.54 -9.85
C ALA A 86 -18.61 15.75 -10.25
N ALA A 87 -18.85 16.24 -11.46
CA ALA A 87 -18.43 17.56 -11.90
C ALA A 87 -19.69 18.32 -12.35
N GLU A 88 -20.33 18.99 -11.39
CA GLU A 88 -20.99 20.27 -11.63
C GLU A 88 -20.14 21.37 -11.01
#